data_AF-A0A3D4H5D2-F1
#
_entry.id   AF-A0A3D4H5D2-F1
#
_cell.length_a   1.000
_cell.length_b   1.000
_cell.length_c   1.000
_cell.angle_alpha   90.00
_cell.angle_beta   90.00
_cell.angle_gamma   90.00
#
_symmetry.space_group_name_H-M   'P 1'
#
loop_
_entity.id
_entity.type
_entity.pdbx_description
1 polymer ?
#
loop_
_entity_poly.entity_id
_entity_poly.type
_entity_poly.pdbx_seq_one_letter_code
_entity_poly.pdbx_strand_id
1 'polypeptide(L)'
;MEKDLYEYSRRRFLGNVTTGLMGVGMSHLLGSTALNANTWAPGHGMTHLEPRAKRVLQIFCPGAASHMDLWEHKPMLEKYDGKLLPGEENFVSFQGKNGPLMRSPFPFKPAGESGKMFSTMLPHMSQH
;
A
#
# COMPACT_ATOMS: atom_id res chain seq x y z
N MET A 1 -54.39 34.77 -41.00
CA MET A 1 -52.96 34.47 -41.20
C MET A 1 -52.21 35.15 -40.08
N GLU A 2 -52.24 34.52 -38.91
CA GLU A 2 -51.67 35.07 -37.67
C GLU A 2 -51.07 33.88 -36.93
N LYS A 3 -49.97 33.34 -37.49
CA LYS A 3 -49.18 32.30 -36.83
C LYS A 3 -48.16 33.01 -35.93
N ASP A 4 -48.44 32.92 -34.65
CA ASP A 4 -47.49 32.79 -33.55
C ASP A 4 -46.22 33.65 -33.57
N LEU A 5 -46.37 34.93 -33.21
CA LEU A 5 -45.27 35.71 -32.62
C LEU A 5 -44.78 35.10 -31.29
N TYR A 6 -45.52 34.14 -30.72
CA TYR A 6 -45.16 33.39 -29.51
C TYR A 6 -44.09 32.30 -29.76
N GLU A 7 -43.95 31.81 -30.99
CA GLU A 7 -42.93 30.82 -31.36
C GLU A 7 -41.50 31.39 -31.27
N TYR A 8 -41.34 32.70 -31.43
CA TYR A 8 -40.05 33.39 -31.48
C TYR A 8 -39.73 34.21 -30.22
N SER A 9 -40.32 33.89 -29.06
CA SER A 9 -40.01 34.60 -27.82
C SER A 9 -38.60 34.25 -27.29
N ARG A 10 -37.85 35.27 -26.82
CA ARG A 10 -36.53 35.09 -26.20
C ARG A 10 -36.56 34.07 -25.06
N ARG A 11 -37.65 34.03 -24.28
CA ARG A 11 -37.87 33.07 -23.20
C ARG A 11 -37.90 31.63 -23.72
N ARG A 12 -38.60 31.38 -24.83
CA ARG A 12 -38.67 30.05 -25.44
C ARG A 12 -37.33 29.64 -26.03
N PHE A 13 -36.63 30.54 -26.72
CA PHE A 13 -35.28 30.29 -27.22
C PHE A 13 -34.30 29.91 -26.10
N LEU A 14 -34.22 30.72 -25.04
CA LEU A 14 -33.35 30.45 -23.90
C LEU A 14 -33.75 29.18 -23.13
N GLY A 15 -35.05 28.90 -23.01
CA GLY A 15 -35.55 27.65 -22.42
C GLY A 15 -35.15 26.41 -23.23
N ASN A 16 -35.21 26.48 -24.56
CA ASN A 16 -34.82 25.36 -25.42
C ASN A 16 -33.30 25.12 -25.38
N VAL A 17 -32.49 26.18 -25.44
CA VAL A 17 -31.02 26.08 -25.38
C VAL A 17 -30.56 25.48 -24.05
N THR A 18 -31.12 25.95 -22.92
CA THR A 18 -30.77 25.43 -21.58
C THR A 18 -31.15 23.96 -21.43
N THR A 19 -32.34 23.56 -21.88
CA THR A 19 -32.78 22.16 -21.86
C THR A 19 -31.89 21.25 -22.71
N GLY A 20 -31.50 21.71 -23.91
CA GLY A 20 -30.59 20.98 -24.79
C GLY A 20 -29.21 20.76 -24.17
N LEU A 21 -28.61 21.81 -23.58
CA LEU A 21 -27.31 21.72 -22.92
C LEU A 21 -27.35 20.80 -21.69
N MET A 22 -28.45 20.83 -20.91
CA MET A 22 -28.67 19.91 -19.80
C MET A 22 -28.74 18.46 -20.28
N GLY A 23 -29.45 18.20 -21.39
CA GLY A 23 -29.52 16.86 -21.98
C GLY A 23 -28.15 16.32 -22.38
N VAL A 24 -27.29 17.16 -22.99
CA VAL A 24 -25.91 16.78 -23.35
C VAL A 24 -25.08 16.47 -22.10
N GLY A 25 -25.12 17.33 -21.09
CA GLY A 25 -24.41 17.11 -19.82
C GLY A 25 -24.86 15.84 -19.10
N MET A 26 -26.17 15.61 -19.02
CA MET A 26 -26.74 14.40 -18.40
C MET A 26 -26.38 13.14 -19.19
N SER A 27 -26.39 13.20 -20.52
CA SER A 27 -25.98 12.07 -21.37
C SER A 27 -24.50 11.74 -21.20
N HIS A 28 -23.65 12.74 -20.97
CA HIS A 28 -22.22 12.52 -20.67
C HIS A 28 -22.01 11.86 -19.30
N LEU A 29 -22.73 12.28 -18.27
CA LEU A 29 -22.66 11.69 -16.92
C LEU A 29 -23.24 10.27 -16.86
N LEU A 30 -24.33 10.01 -17.58
CA LEU A 30 -24.92 8.68 -17.69
C LEU A 30 -24.09 7.77 -18.61
N GLY A 31 -23.48 8.32 -19.66
CA GLY A 31 -22.57 7.60 -20.54
C GLY A 31 -21.28 7.19 -19.84
N SER A 32 -20.70 8.04 -18.99
CA SER A 32 -19.49 7.70 -18.23
C SER A 32 -19.73 6.62 -17.17
N THR A 33 -20.94 6.52 -16.63
CA THR A 33 -21.33 5.44 -15.70
C THR A 33 -21.69 4.14 -16.43
N ALA A 34 -22.33 4.21 -17.60
CA ALA A 34 -22.70 3.03 -18.38
C ALA A 34 -21.53 2.42 -19.20
N LEU A 35 -20.63 3.24 -19.76
CA LEU A 35 -19.51 2.77 -20.59
C LEU A 35 -18.33 2.24 -19.79
N ASN A 36 -18.21 2.60 -18.50
CA ASN A 36 -17.19 2.06 -17.60
C ASN A 36 -17.59 0.73 -16.93
N ALA A 37 -18.71 0.12 -17.34
CA ALA A 37 -19.13 -1.18 -16.81
C ALA A 37 -18.17 -2.32 -17.22
N ASN A 38 -17.36 -2.15 -18.28
CA ASN A 38 -16.58 -3.24 -18.89
C ASN A 38 -15.07 -2.96 -19.10
N THR A 39 -14.53 -1.85 -18.60
CA THR A 39 -13.08 -1.58 -18.67
C THR A 39 -12.41 -2.10 -17.40
N TRP A 40 -11.68 -3.22 -17.53
CA TRP A 40 -10.87 -3.73 -16.42
C TRP A 40 -9.70 -2.78 -16.14
N ALA A 41 -9.59 -2.35 -14.89
CA ALA A 41 -8.45 -1.64 -14.31
C ALA A 41 -8.12 -2.24 -12.92
N PRO A 42 -6.86 -2.20 -12.45
CA PRO A 42 -6.53 -2.65 -11.10
C PRO A 42 -7.38 -1.91 -10.05
N GLY A 43 -8.26 -2.64 -9.36
CA GLY A 43 -9.19 -2.08 -8.37
C GLY A 43 -10.55 -1.60 -8.91
N HIS A 44 -10.75 -1.56 -10.24
CA HIS A 44 -12.03 -1.18 -10.87
C HIS A 44 -12.36 -2.13 -12.03
N GLY A 45 -13.45 -2.90 -11.88
CA GLY A 45 -13.91 -3.89 -12.87
C GLY A 45 -14.08 -5.27 -12.26
N MET A 46 -14.64 -6.20 -13.04
CA MET A 46 -14.78 -7.60 -12.63
C MET A 46 -13.39 -8.25 -12.56
N THR A 47 -12.98 -8.67 -11.38
CA THR A 47 -11.88 -9.62 -11.23
C THR A 47 -12.26 -10.93 -11.93
N HIS A 48 -11.28 -11.67 -12.45
CA HIS A 48 -11.53 -12.98 -13.11
C HIS A 48 -12.34 -13.96 -12.26
N LEU A 49 -12.35 -13.74 -10.95
CA LEU A 49 -13.12 -14.49 -9.96
C LEU A 49 -14.00 -13.54 -9.17
N GLU A 50 -15.21 -13.98 -8.83
CA GLU A 50 -16.07 -13.23 -7.93
C GLU A 50 -15.42 -13.09 -6.54
N PRO A 51 -15.35 -11.89 -5.95
CA PRO A 51 -14.74 -11.68 -4.65
C PRO A 51 -15.53 -12.43 -3.57
N ARG A 52 -14.90 -13.44 -2.96
CA ARG A 52 -15.50 -14.22 -1.87
C ARG A 52 -15.48 -13.50 -0.52
N ALA A 53 -14.52 -12.60 -0.33
CA ALA A 53 -14.37 -11.82 0.89
C ALA A 53 -15.12 -10.48 0.77
N LYS A 54 -16.04 -10.21 1.70
CA LYS A 54 -16.81 -8.94 1.72
C LYS A 54 -16.06 -7.79 2.41
N ARG A 55 -15.10 -8.10 3.28
CA ARG A 55 -14.31 -7.15 4.08
C ARG A 55 -12.90 -7.70 4.28
N VAL A 56 -11.89 -6.83 4.19
CA VAL A 56 -10.49 -7.15 4.47
C VAL A 56 -10.03 -6.30 5.63
N LEU A 57 -9.50 -6.93 6.68
CA LEU A 57 -8.83 -6.25 7.79
C LEU A 57 -7.33 -6.41 7.60
N GLN A 58 -6.63 -5.33 7.25
CA GLN A 58 -5.18 -5.31 7.20
C GLN A 58 -4.64 -4.80 8.55
N ILE A 59 -4.09 -5.72 9.35
CA ILE A 59 -3.40 -5.36 10.59
C ILE A 59 -1.92 -5.14 10.25
N PHE A 60 -1.48 -3.89 10.30
CA PHE A 60 -0.07 -3.55 10.22
C PHE A 60 0.43 -3.23 11.63
N CYS A 61 1.34 -4.06 12.14
CA CYS A 61 1.99 -3.86 13.44
C CYS A 61 3.36 -3.22 13.22
N PRO A 62 3.49 -1.87 13.20
CA PRO A 62 4.78 -1.23 13.12
C PRO A 62 5.61 -1.59 14.35
N GLY A 63 6.82 -2.10 14.14
CA GLY A 63 7.67 -2.61 15.23
C GLY A 63 7.40 -4.06 15.64
N ALA A 64 6.73 -4.84 14.78
CA ALA A 64 6.72 -6.30 14.90
C ALA A 64 8.15 -6.85 15.01
N ALA A 65 8.27 -8.07 15.52
CA ALA A 65 9.57 -8.66 15.82
C ALA A 65 10.51 -8.61 14.60
N SER A 66 11.61 -7.88 14.76
CA SER A 66 12.57 -7.63 13.69
C SER A 66 13.15 -8.94 13.20
N HIS A 67 13.22 -9.13 11.88
CA HIS A 67 13.85 -10.32 11.33
C HIS A 67 15.32 -10.43 11.74
N MET A 68 16.00 -9.29 11.92
CA MET A 68 17.38 -9.24 12.41
C MET A 68 17.52 -9.74 13.84
N ASP A 69 16.50 -9.52 14.68
CA ASP A 69 16.53 -9.91 16.09
C ASP A 69 16.10 -11.37 16.31
N LEU A 70 15.57 -12.03 15.27
CA LEU A 70 14.95 -13.34 15.37
C LEU A 70 15.66 -14.45 14.59
N TRP A 71 15.87 -14.28 13.28
CA TRP A 71 16.36 -15.35 12.39
C TRP A 71 17.78 -15.12 11.86
N GLU A 72 18.31 -13.91 11.99
CA GLU A 72 19.63 -13.56 11.44
C GLU A 72 20.70 -13.55 12.52
N HIS A 73 21.26 -14.73 12.81
CA HIS A 73 22.47 -14.81 13.60
C HIS A 73 23.66 -14.28 12.80
N LYS A 74 24.32 -13.23 13.33
CA LYS A 74 25.50 -12.60 12.73
C LYS A 74 26.71 -12.75 13.67
N PRO A 75 27.47 -13.86 13.60
CA PRO A 75 28.63 -14.11 14.47
C PRO A 75 29.68 -13.01 14.44
N MET A 76 29.82 -12.32 13.30
CA MET A 76 30.76 -11.22 13.17
C MET A 76 30.38 -10.02 14.05
N LEU A 77 29.10 -9.76 14.30
CA LEU A 77 28.68 -8.69 15.21
C LEU A 77 29.08 -9.00 16.67
N GLU A 78 29.12 -10.28 17.05
CA GLU A 78 29.65 -10.68 18.36
C GLU A 78 31.15 -10.45 18.45
N LYS A 79 31.90 -10.77 17.38
CA LYS A 79 33.36 -10.59 17.33
C LYS A 79 33.81 -9.13 17.37
N TYR A 80 33.02 -8.24 16.75
CA TYR A 80 33.34 -6.82 16.62
C TYR A 80 32.48 -5.93 17.53
N ASP A 81 31.82 -6.50 18.54
CA ASP A 81 31.01 -5.76 19.49
C ASP A 81 31.80 -4.59 20.12
N GLY A 82 31.20 -3.40 20.11
CA GLY A 82 31.81 -2.16 20.60
C GLY A 82 32.89 -1.55 19.72
N LYS A 83 33.24 -2.15 18.56
CA LYS A 83 34.24 -1.60 17.63
C LYS A 83 33.59 -0.79 16.51
N LEU A 84 34.30 0.18 15.97
CA LEU A 84 33.87 0.87 14.74
C LEU A 84 33.85 -0.12 13.57
N LEU A 85 32.96 0.13 12.60
CA LEU A 85 32.86 -0.67 11.39
C LEU A 85 34.19 -0.59 10.60
N PRO A 86 34.94 -1.69 10.44
CA PRO A 86 36.23 -1.65 9.77
C PRO A 86 36.08 -1.23 8.31
N GLY A 87 36.85 -0.22 7.88
CA GLY A 87 36.84 0.29 6.51
C GLY A 87 35.80 1.38 6.22
N GLU A 88 34.87 1.64 7.15
CA GLU A 88 33.78 2.62 6.97
C GLU A 88 33.62 3.53 8.21
N GLU A 89 34.73 3.84 8.87
CA GLU A 89 34.78 4.59 10.14
C GLU A 89 34.27 6.04 10.02
N ASN A 90 34.35 6.59 8.80
CA ASN A 90 33.89 7.95 8.47
C ASN A 90 32.59 7.94 7.66
N PHE A 91 31.93 6.79 7.53
CA PHE A 91 30.65 6.70 6.82
C PHE A 91 29.57 7.47 7.58
N VAL A 92 28.93 8.40 6.88
CA VAL A 92 27.81 9.20 7.38
C VAL A 92 26.59 8.85 6.56
N SER A 93 25.63 8.19 7.21
CA SER A 93 24.33 7.89 6.63
C SER A 93 23.41 9.11 6.73
N PHE A 94 22.21 9.03 6.13
CA PHE A 94 21.15 10.02 6.34
C PHE A 94 20.76 10.21 7.82
N GLN A 95 21.02 9.20 8.67
CA GLN A 95 20.75 9.24 10.11
C GLN A 95 21.95 9.74 10.94
N GLY A 96 23.06 10.13 10.30
CA GLY A 96 24.27 10.60 10.95
C GLY A 96 25.44 9.61 10.89
N LYS A 97 26.48 9.89 11.69
CA LYS A 97 27.69 9.05 11.78
C LYS A 97 27.34 7.71 12.41
N ASN A 98 27.87 6.63 11.84
CA ASN A 98 27.64 5.29 12.36
C ASN A 98 28.24 5.13 13.77
N GLY A 99 27.47 4.54 14.68
CA GLY A 99 27.95 4.18 16.01
C GLY A 99 28.86 2.94 15.99
N PRO A 100 29.42 2.54 17.14
CA PRO A 100 30.08 1.25 17.26
C PRO A 100 29.13 0.10 16.87
N LEU A 101 29.70 -0.95 16.28
CA LEU A 101 28.98 -2.20 16.02
C LEU A 101 28.45 -2.75 17.33
N MET A 102 27.19 -3.17 17.31
CA MET A 102 26.51 -3.74 18.45
C MET A 102 26.17 -5.19 18.16
N ARG A 103 26.59 -6.10 19.04
CA ARG A 103 26.08 -7.48 19.02
C ARG A 103 24.58 -7.49 19.30
N SER A 104 23.90 -8.56 18.89
CA SER A 104 22.51 -8.72 19.28
C SER A 104 22.39 -8.77 20.82
N PRO A 105 21.43 -8.03 21.41
CA PRO A 105 21.16 -8.12 22.84
C PRO A 105 20.54 -9.48 23.21
N PHE A 106 19.97 -10.19 22.23
CA PHE A 106 19.27 -11.45 22.44
C PHE A 106 20.18 -12.63 22.07
N PRO A 107 20.36 -13.61 22.97
CA PRO A 107 21.11 -14.83 22.66
C PRO A 107 20.40 -15.66 21.59
N PHE A 108 21.19 -16.27 20.70
CA PHE A 108 20.73 -17.21 19.69
C PHE A 108 21.06 -18.65 20.10
N LYS A 109 20.17 -19.59 19.79
CA LYS A 109 20.36 -21.03 20.00
C LYS A 109 19.91 -21.81 18.76
N PRO A 110 20.50 -22.98 18.47
CA PRO A 110 20.00 -23.87 17.42
C PRO A 110 18.54 -24.26 17.71
N ALA A 111 17.70 -24.21 16.68
CA ALA A 111 16.26 -24.40 16.79
C ALA A 111 15.70 -25.30 15.67
N GLY A 112 14.60 -25.99 15.99
CA GLY A 112 13.94 -26.95 15.11
C GLY A 112 14.85 -28.11 14.68
N GLU A 113 14.39 -28.88 13.69
CA GLU A 113 15.15 -29.99 13.11
C GLU A 113 16.32 -29.49 12.25
N SER A 114 16.19 -28.28 11.68
CA SER A 114 17.23 -27.67 10.83
C SER A 114 18.47 -27.21 11.59
N GLY A 115 18.38 -27.06 12.92
CA GLY A 115 19.45 -26.51 13.75
C GLY A 115 19.79 -25.05 13.46
N LYS A 116 18.93 -24.31 12.74
CA LYS A 116 19.16 -22.89 12.44
C LYS A 116 19.22 -22.08 13.74
N MET A 117 20.15 -21.14 13.81
CA MET A 117 20.27 -20.24 14.94
C MET A 117 19.05 -19.31 15.00
N PHE A 118 18.34 -19.35 16.12
CA PHE A 118 17.13 -18.57 16.36
C PHE A 118 17.19 -17.88 17.73
N SER A 119 16.61 -16.70 17.83
CA SER A 119 16.60 -15.90 19.06
C SER A 119 15.81 -16.56 20.18
N THR A 120 16.35 -16.48 21.39
CA THR A 120 15.71 -17.02 22.61
C THR A 120 14.44 -16.29 23.04
N MET A 121 14.09 -15.17 22.39
CA MET A 121 12.92 -14.34 22.73
C MET A 121 11.58 -15.00 22.41
N LEU A 122 11.52 -15.91 21.42
CA LEU A 122 10.28 -16.57 20.99
C LEU A 122 10.42 -18.10 21.06
N PRO A 123 10.54 -18.68 22.26
CA PRO A 123 10.90 -20.10 22.46
C PRO A 123 9.86 -21.10 21.94
N HIS A 124 8.61 -20.66 21.74
CA HIS A 124 7.57 -21.51 21.17
C HIS A 124 7.59 -21.52 19.64
N MET A 125 8.04 -20.42 19.00
CA MET A 125 8.19 -20.38 17.54
C MET A 125 9.39 -21.19 17.07
N SER A 126 10.41 -21.37 17.92
CA SER A 126 11.64 -22.09 17.60
C SER A 126 11.50 -23.62 17.67
N GLN A 127 10.31 -24.14 17.99
CA GLN A 127 10.06 -25.58 18.16
C GLN A 127 9.58 -26.28 16.89
N HIS A 128 9.23 -25.52 15.85
CA HIS A 128 8.72 -26.02 14.58
C HIS A 128 9.82 -26.18 13.54
#